data_AF-A0A5L4DG81-F1
#
_entry.id   AF-A0A5L4DG81-F1
#
_cell.length_a   1.000
_cell.length_b   1.000
_cell.length_c   1.000
_cell.angle_alpha   90.00
_cell.angle_beta   90.00
_cell.angle_gamma   90.00
#
_symmetry.space_group_name_H-M   'P 1'
#
loop_
_entity.id
_entity.type
_entity.pdbx_description
1 polymer ?
#
loop_
_entity_poly.entity_id
_entity_poly.type
_entity_poly.pdbx_seq_one_letter_code
_entity_poly.pdbx_strand_id
1 'polypeptide(L)'
;MKGLICSNLVKLSRGGGGNSQSSKKPLLSLVCILALGYTTQLQAAWVINDSDSINRTEHINATISNNITLTNKNTAIYTDRNSPIGELTINEGVTIQVNKNNGKGIEINTGNNGTAVNNITNNGHIRTKGTGISINDRSSAETITIGANGSITSASGNAIYVGNSSRVNHIDIQGATTGSGGIINRGTIGVSGTSNPNGIKVTGSINSNNNRAAAIENRGTIYGGINIDNGTLTGGTHISGWYPYNASIHNRGGTIYGIKIGKDAVLNGGILNFDDTNANTRSNIKGNIEVEGTIISKTASILSAYGMIGGDVLIKETAKLTGDIWNQDKITGKLEIKGNINGSVMNRANGNMMQGIIVSGGTITKNINNIGQIQNKIEIKENSRILGDIYNEKTIQNGIDIANSQIGGNIVNSGTNASTGAINITGTSNVGGSIINQDGATFTNNITLDQNSKLGGISNNANSTMSGQLDLKGEVGAINNAGTLSSQLNLSNKVG
;
A
#
# COMPACT_ATOMS: atom_id res chain seq x y z
N MET A 1 23.19 26.32 -36.55
CA MET A 1 24.63 26.02 -36.79
C MET A 1 25.44 26.84 -35.77
N LYS A 2 26.26 26.15 -34.97
CA LYS A 2 26.96 26.47 -33.68
C LYS A 2 26.59 25.27 -32.78
N GLY A 3 27.33 24.17 -32.74
CA GLY A 3 28.74 23.99 -32.38
C GLY A 3 28.76 23.44 -30.95
N LEU A 4 28.91 22.12 -30.75
CA LEU A 4 29.06 21.52 -29.42
C LEU A 4 30.46 20.93 -29.26
N ILE A 5 31.11 21.35 -28.17
CA ILE A 5 32.45 20.97 -27.72
C ILE A 5 32.29 19.83 -26.71
N CYS A 6 32.97 18.70 -26.91
CA CYS A 6 33.19 17.71 -25.85
C CYS A 6 34.42 18.13 -25.03
N SER A 7 34.22 18.57 -23.79
CA SER A 7 35.32 18.88 -22.86
C SER A 7 35.68 17.65 -22.01
N ASN A 8 36.78 17.00 -22.35
CA ASN A 8 37.66 16.30 -21.39
C ASN A 8 39.09 16.33 -21.95
N LEU A 9 39.87 17.30 -21.49
CA LEU A 9 41.27 17.51 -21.88
C LEU A 9 42.17 16.86 -20.82
N VAL A 10 42.70 15.66 -21.08
CA VAL A 10 43.82 15.12 -20.32
C VAL A 10 45.12 15.50 -21.05
N LYS A 11 45.93 16.36 -20.43
CA LYS A 11 47.27 16.73 -20.90
C LYS A 11 48.19 15.50 -20.83
N LEU A 12 48.70 15.05 -21.99
CA LEU A 12 49.84 14.14 -22.07
C LEU A 12 51.09 14.94 -22.45
N SER A 13 52.03 15.07 -21.50
CA SER A 13 53.36 15.64 -21.71
C SER A 13 54.24 14.70 -22.54
N ARG A 14 55.03 15.29 -23.45
CA ARG A 14 56.02 14.61 -24.29
C ARG A 14 57.28 14.19 -23.50
N GLY A 15 57.79 13.02 -23.86
CA GLY A 15 59.14 12.50 -23.60
C GLY A 15 59.06 10.96 -23.71
N GLY A 16 59.81 10.21 -24.51
CA GLY A 16 61.06 10.43 -25.21
C GLY A 16 61.98 9.25 -24.90
N GLY A 17 62.04 8.25 -25.80
CA GLY A 17 63.16 7.30 -25.91
C GLY A 17 62.93 5.85 -25.41
N GLY A 18 63.18 4.87 -26.29
CA GLY A 18 63.89 3.64 -25.93
C GLY A 18 63.13 2.30 -25.88
N ASN A 19 63.09 1.62 -27.03
CA ASN A 19 63.13 0.16 -27.28
C ASN A 19 62.22 -0.87 -26.55
N SER A 20 61.52 -1.62 -27.41
CA SER A 20 61.16 -3.06 -27.30
C SER A 20 60.05 -3.48 -26.34
N GLN A 21 58.81 -3.47 -26.83
CA GLN A 21 57.99 -4.67 -27.05
C GLN A 21 56.69 -4.25 -27.73
N SER A 22 56.22 -5.06 -28.68
CA SER A 22 54.95 -4.87 -29.40
C SER A 22 53.76 -4.87 -28.43
N SER A 23 53.34 -3.69 -27.98
CA SER A 23 52.01 -3.46 -27.42
C SER A 23 51.22 -2.58 -28.39
N LYS A 24 50.18 -3.17 -29.00
CA LYS A 24 49.18 -2.39 -29.73
C LYS A 24 48.58 -1.39 -28.73
N LYS A 25 48.79 -0.10 -28.98
CA LYS A 25 48.11 0.98 -28.26
C LYS A 25 46.59 0.81 -28.45
N PRO A 26 45.76 0.87 -27.39
CA PRO A 26 44.33 0.86 -27.57
C PRO A 26 43.90 2.20 -28.17
N LEU A 27 43.29 2.14 -29.35
CA LEU A 27 42.50 3.23 -29.91
C LEU A 27 41.27 3.42 -29.02
N LEU A 28 41.16 4.55 -28.32
CA LEU A 28 39.89 4.99 -27.74
C LEU A 28 38.88 5.13 -28.89
N SER A 29 37.90 4.24 -28.98
CA SER A 29 36.76 4.42 -29.87
C SER A 29 35.72 5.31 -29.18
N LEU A 30 35.80 6.61 -29.44
CA LEU A 30 34.72 7.55 -29.17
C LEU A 30 33.64 7.33 -30.25
N VAL A 31 32.56 6.63 -29.93
CA VAL A 31 31.41 6.49 -30.83
C VAL A 31 30.46 7.67 -30.61
N CYS A 32 30.73 8.80 -31.30
CA CYS A 32 29.74 9.83 -31.56
C CYS A 32 29.01 9.48 -32.86
N ILE A 33 27.74 9.05 -32.81
CA ILE A 33 26.95 8.88 -34.04
C ILE A 33 26.11 10.14 -34.28
N LEU A 34 26.43 10.82 -35.37
CA LEU A 34 25.65 11.88 -35.99
C LEU A 34 24.31 11.34 -36.48
N ALA A 35 23.20 11.87 -35.96
CA ALA A 35 21.92 11.83 -36.64
C ALA A 35 21.89 12.95 -37.71
N LEU A 36 22.51 12.71 -38.87
CA LEU A 36 22.27 13.54 -40.04
C LEU A 36 20.93 13.13 -40.64
N GLY A 37 20.01 14.08 -40.70
CA GLY A 37 18.64 13.87 -41.17
C GLY A 37 18.62 13.39 -42.61
N TYR A 38 18.19 12.14 -42.81
CA TYR A 38 17.54 11.66 -44.03
C TYR A 38 16.53 10.56 -43.67
N THR A 39 15.47 10.51 -44.44
CA THR A 39 14.16 9.85 -44.24
C THR A 39 14.18 8.32 -44.38
N THR A 40 15.09 7.62 -43.73
CA THR A 40 15.04 6.15 -43.66
C THR A 40 15.18 5.68 -42.21
N GLN A 41 14.24 4.81 -41.80
CA GLN A 41 14.21 4.18 -40.47
C GLN A 41 15.49 3.36 -40.24
N LEU A 42 16.53 3.99 -39.71
CA LEU A 42 17.70 3.28 -39.18
C LEU A 42 17.29 2.59 -37.88
N GLN A 43 17.08 1.27 -37.97
CA GLN A 43 16.90 0.38 -36.82
C GLN A 43 18.23 0.25 -36.07
N ALA A 44 18.45 1.09 -35.08
CA ALA A 44 19.61 0.97 -34.21
C ALA A 44 19.25 0.14 -32.97
N ALA A 45 19.80 -1.07 -32.85
CA ALA A 45 19.92 -1.77 -31.57
C ALA A 45 21.01 -1.04 -30.76
N TRP A 46 20.62 -0.29 -29.73
CA TRP A 46 21.60 0.34 -28.86
C TRP A 46 21.96 -0.67 -27.78
N VAL A 47 23.10 -1.31 -27.96
CA VAL A 47 23.87 -1.97 -26.92
C VAL A 47 24.77 -0.87 -26.35
N ILE A 48 24.67 -0.55 -25.06
CA ILE A 48 25.78 0.15 -24.40
C ILE A 48 26.89 -0.90 -24.35
N ASN A 49 27.84 -0.72 -25.26
CA ASN A 49 28.78 -1.72 -25.76
C ASN A 49 29.81 -2.12 -24.69
N ASP A 50 30.15 -3.41 -24.72
CA ASP A 50 31.25 -4.05 -24.01
C ASP A 50 32.52 -3.17 -24.09
N SER A 51 33.24 -3.01 -22.98
CA SER A 51 34.57 -2.41 -23.05
C SER A 51 35.52 -3.42 -23.71
N ASP A 52 36.20 -3.05 -24.80
CA ASP A 52 37.25 -3.89 -25.43
C ASP A 52 38.47 -4.14 -24.50
N SER A 53 38.46 -3.63 -23.27
CA SER A 53 39.50 -3.86 -22.27
C SER A 53 39.17 -5.05 -21.37
N ILE A 54 40.07 -6.04 -21.37
CA ILE A 54 40.10 -7.22 -20.50
C ILE A 54 40.19 -6.87 -18.98
N ASN A 55 40.26 -5.59 -18.60
CA ASN A 55 40.19 -5.13 -17.21
C ASN A 55 38.75 -4.74 -16.83
N ARG A 56 37.97 -5.74 -16.44
CA ARG A 56 36.55 -5.66 -16.06
C ARG A 56 36.35 -5.13 -14.64
N THR A 57 36.54 -3.83 -14.39
CA THR A 57 36.30 -3.28 -13.03
C THR A 57 35.72 -1.88 -12.92
N GLU A 58 35.31 -1.23 -14.01
CA GLU A 58 34.74 0.12 -13.90
C GLU A 58 33.37 0.18 -14.58
N HIS A 59 32.35 0.48 -13.77
CA HIS A 59 31.00 0.75 -14.21
C HIS A 59 30.98 1.91 -15.24
N ILE A 60 30.22 1.78 -16.33
CA ILE A 60 30.06 2.89 -17.30
C ILE A 60 28.85 3.74 -16.89
N ASN A 61 29.04 5.03 -16.67
CA ASN A 61 27.93 5.98 -16.54
C ASN A 61 27.44 6.40 -17.93
N ALA A 62 26.13 6.31 -18.16
CA ALA A 62 25.48 6.65 -19.41
C ALA A 62 24.46 7.78 -19.20
N THR A 63 24.55 8.85 -20.00
CA THR A 63 23.57 9.95 -20.01
C THR A 63 23.04 10.17 -21.42
N ILE A 64 21.72 10.14 -21.58
CA ILE A 64 21.03 10.45 -22.84
C ILE A 64 20.44 11.86 -22.72
N SER A 65 20.75 12.74 -23.67
CA SER A 65 20.38 14.17 -23.64
C SER A 65 20.11 14.74 -25.04
N ASN A 66 19.76 16.03 -25.13
CA ASN A 66 19.60 16.84 -26.34
C ASN A 66 18.26 16.79 -27.11
N ASN A 67 17.11 16.79 -26.42
CA ASN A 67 15.78 16.84 -27.08
C ASN A 67 15.60 15.79 -28.20
N ILE A 68 16.10 14.58 -27.97
CA ILE A 68 16.11 13.50 -28.99
C ILE A 68 14.95 12.52 -28.81
N THR A 69 14.52 11.89 -29.90
CA THR A 69 13.62 10.73 -29.87
C THR A 69 14.38 9.46 -30.27
N LEU A 70 14.62 8.55 -29.32
CA LEU A 70 15.19 7.22 -29.55
C LEU A 70 14.08 6.22 -29.85
N THR A 71 13.97 5.76 -31.09
CA THR A 71 12.98 4.75 -31.48
C THR A 71 13.63 3.38 -31.64
N ASN A 72 13.15 2.36 -30.93
CA ASN A 72 13.59 0.98 -31.08
C ASN A 72 12.39 0.03 -31.28
N LYS A 73 12.60 -1.08 -31.99
CA LYS A 73 11.55 -2.09 -32.18
C LYS A 73 11.35 -2.91 -30.90
N ASN A 74 12.42 -3.46 -30.33
CA ASN A 74 12.37 -4.48 -29.26
C ASN A 74 12.64 -3.88 -27.88
N THR A 75 13.88 -3.46 -27.62
CA THR A 75 14.33 -2.94 -26.34
C THR A 75 15.23 -1.73 -26.63
N ALA A 76 14.96 -0.57 -26.04
CA ALA A 76 15.74 0.63 -26.34
C ALA A 76 17.07 0.66 -25.58
N ILE A 77 17.09 0.27 -24.31
CA ILE A 77 18.29 0.16 -23.49
C ILE A 77 18.31 -1.22 -22.85
N TYR A 78 19.40 -1.95 -23.06
CA TYR A 78 19.59 -3.31 -22.54
C TYR A 78 20.92 -3.40 -21.82
N THR A 79 20.92 -3.97 -20.61
CA THR A 79 22.15 -4.30 -19.87
C THR A 79 22.20 -5.78 -19.59
N ASP A 80 23.36 -6.41 -19.76
CA ASP A 80 23.58 -7.80 -19.39
C ASP A 80 24.74 -7.97 -18.42
N ARG A 81 25.04 -9.23 -18.08
CA ARG A 81 26.13 -9.60 -17.17
C ARG A 81 27.48 -9.01 -17.60
N ASN A 82 27.70 -8.86 -18.90
CA ASN A 82 29.00 -8.45 -19.42
C ASN A 82 29.15 -6.95 -19.50
N SER A 83 28.02 -6.22 -19.47
CA SER A 83 27.97 -4.77 -19.62
C SER A 83 27.25 -4.10 -18.42
N PRO A 84 27.82 -4.14 -17.20
CA PRO A 84 27.24 -3.45 -16.06
C PRO A 84 27.31 -1.93 -16.25
N ILE A 85 26.18 -1.26 -16.05
CA ILE A 85 26.11 0.21 -16.06
C ILE A 85 26.31 0.70 -14.62
N GLY A 86 26.98 1.83 -14.46
CA GLY A 86 27.01 2.54 -13.17
C GLY A 86 25.71 3.29 -12.99
N GLU A 87 25.64 4.46 -13.60
CA GLU A 87 24.45 5.31 -13.59
C GLU A 87 23.88 5.44 -15.00
N LEU A 88 22.58 5.27 -15.15
CA LEU A 88 21.82 5.54 -16.36
C LEU A 88 20.91 6.75 -16.12
N THR A 89 21.17 7.85 -16.81
CA THR A 89 20.33 9.05 -16.74
C THR A 89 19.71 9.37 -18.11
N ILE A 90 18.39 9.54 -18.14
CA ILE A 90 17.64 10.05 -19.29
C ILE A 90 17.20 11.47 -18.94
N ASN A 91 17.77 12.47 -19.62
CA ASN A 91 17.47 13.87 -19.34
C ASN A 91 16.11 14.30 -19.89
N GLU A 92 15.64 15.43 -19.38
CA GLU A 92 14.48 16.12 -19.92
C GLU A 92 14.61 16.37 -21.43
N GLY A 93 13.48 16.32 -22.14
CA GLY A 93 13.42 16.45 -23.59
C GLY A 93 13.73 15.17 -24.36
N VAL A 94 14.28 14.14 -23.71
CA VAL A 94 14.48 12.83 -24.35
C VAL A 94 13.17 12.04 -24.38
N THR A 95 12.84 11.46 -25.54
CA THR A 95 11.76 10.49 -25.68
C THR A 95 12.32 9.13 -26.12
N ILE A 96 12.10 8.08 -25.34
CA ILE A 96 12.34 6.69 -25.74
C ILE A 96 11.03 6.10 -26.23
N GLN A 97 11.00 5.56 -27.46
CA GLN A 97 9.82 4.95 -28.06
C GLN A 97 10.07 3.49 -28.47
N VAL A 98 9.27 2.57 -27.92
CA VAL A 98 9.37 1.13 -28.20
C VAL A 98 8.05 0.55 -28.68
N ASN A 99 8.02 0.08 -29.93
CA ASN A 99 6.77 -0.16 -30.65
C ASN A 99 6.33 -1.63 -30.75
N LYS A 100 7.17 -2.61 -30.35
CA LYS A 100 6.79 -4.03 -30.34
C LYS A 100 6.00 -4.38 -29.08
N ASN A 101 5.01 -5.25 -29.24
CA ASN A 101 4.32 -5.87 -28.11
C ASN A 101 5.34 -6.60 -27.23
N ASN A 102 5.26 -6.41 -25.91
CA ASN A 102 6.25 -6.88 -24.92
C ASN A 102 7.63 -6.21 -24.99
N GLY A 103 7.85 -5.24 -25.88
CA GLY A 103 9.10 -4.48 -25.94
C GLY A 103 9.35 -3.67 -24.68
N LYS A 104 10.63 -3.41 -24.37
CA LYS A 104 11.08 -2.79 -23.12
C LYS A 104 11.73 -1.44 -23.37
N GLY A 105 11.41 -0.43 -22.57
CA GLY A 105 12.15 0.84 -22.62
C GLY A 105 13.58 0.62 -22.14
N ILE A 106 13.69 0.14 -20.90
CA ILE A 106 14.94 -0.26 -20.25
C ILE A 106 14.78 -1.70 -19.77
N GLU A 107 15.75 -2.55 -20.05
CA GLU A 107 15.79 -3.94 -19.61
C GLU A 107 17.13 -4.26 -18.95
N ILE A 108 17.07 -4.68 -17.69
CA ILE A 108 18.22 -5.08 -16.89
C ILE A 108 18.21 -6.61 -16.76
N ASN A 109 19.20 -7.28 -17.37
CA ASN A 109 19.23 -8.74 -17.51
C ASN A 109 20.62 -9.34 -17.20
N THR A 110 21.04 -9.29 -15.93
CA THR A 110 22.39 -9.70 -15.52
C THR A 110 22.49 -11.11 -14.95
N GLY A 111 21.36 -11.68 -14.52
CA GLY A 111 21.32 -12.96 -13.82
C GLY A 111 22.08 -12.92 -12.47
N ASN A 112 22.43 -14.09 -11.93
CA ASN A 112 22.85 -14.31 -10.52
C ASN A 112 24.08 -13.53 -9.96
N ASN A 113 24.68 -12.56 -10.67
CA ASN A 113 25.91 -11.90 -10.25
C ASN A 113 25.76 -10.36 -10.18
N GLY A 114 25.59 -9.83 -8.96
CA GLY A 114 25.85 -8.42 -8.62
C GLY A 114 24.81 -7.36 -9.06
N THR A 115 24.95 -6.15 -8.51
CA THR A 115 24.21 -4.95 -8.92
C THR A 115 24.58 -4.59 -10.36
N ALA A 116 23.59 -4.66 -11.26
CA ALA A 116 23.76 -4.44 -12.70
C ALA A 116 23.85 -2.98 -13.09
N VAL A 117 23.05 -2.17 -12.38
CA VAL A 117 22.91 -0.73 -12.53
C VAL A 117 22.85 -0.16 -11.15
N ASN A 118 23.69 0.81 -10.82
CA ASN A 118 23.53 1.56 -9.58
C ASN A 118 22.22 2.35 -9.71
N ASN A 119 22.17 3.39 -10.52
CA ASN A 119 21.03 4.29 -10.55
C ASN A 119 20.39 4.34 -11.95
N ILE A 120 19.07 4.21 -12.03
CA ILE A 120 18.29 4.54 -13.22
C ILE A 120 17.49 5.80 -12.90
N THR A 121 17.81 6.92 -13.56
CA THR A 121 17.11 8.19 -13.40
C THR A 121 16.45 8.57 -14.73
N ASN A 122 15.12 8.65 -14.75
CA ASN A 122 14.36 9.10 -15.91
C ASN A 122 13.70 10.45 -15.66
N ASN A 123 14.22 11.49 -16.30
CA ASN A 123 13.64 12.84 -16.39
C ASN A 123 13.00 13.10 -17.76
N GLY A 124 13.07 12.15 -18.69
CA GLY A 124 12.43 12.21 -20.01
C GLY A 124 11.19 11.33 -20.11
N HIS A 125 10.76 11.02 -21.33
CA HIS A 125 9.55 10.25 -21.60
C HIS A 125 9.88 8.85 -22.15
N ILE A 126 9.52 7.80 -21.43
CA ILE A 126 9.62 6.42 -21.91
C ILE A 126 8.22 5.97 -22.35
N ARG A 127 8.04 5.73 -23.65
CA ARG A 127 6.78 5.29 -24.26
C ARG A 127 6.95 3.92 -24.88
N THR A 128 6.32 2.91 -24.31
CA THR A 128 6.49 1.52 -24.75
C THR A 128 5.14 0.85 -24.97
N LYS A 129 5.09 -0.12 -25.89
CA LYS A 129 3.94 -1.04 -25.92
C LYS A 129 4.03 -2.06 -24.79
N GLY A 130 5.21 -2.58 -24.48
CA GLY A 130 5.41 -3.54 -23.39
C GLY A 130 5.64 -2.87 -22.04
N THR A 131 6.82 -3.07 -21.45
CA THR A 131 7.16 -2.55 -20.10
C THR A 131 8.07 -1.34 -20.22
N GLY A 132 7.92 -0.36 -19.34
CA GLY A 132 8.81 0.81 -19.29
C GLY A 132 10.21 0.40 -18.84
N ILE A 133 10.33 0.03 -17.57
CA ILE A 133 11.58 -0.46 -16.97
C ILE A 133 11.38 -1.90 -16.47
N SER A 134 12.21 -2.82 -16.91
CA SER A 134 12.17 -4.24 -16.54
C SER A 134 13.47 -4.64 -15.86
N ILE A 135 13.40 -4.98 -14.57
CA ILE A 135 14.47 -5.71 -13.87
C ILE A 135 14.14 -7.19 -14.01
N ASN A 136 14.81 -7.88 -14.93
CA ASN A 136 14.54 -9.29 -15.20
C ASN A 136 14.98 -10.18 -14.04
N ASP A 137 14.46 -11.41 -14.03
CA ASP A 137 14.71 -12.39 -12.98
C ASP A 137 16.20 -12.50 -12.62
N ARG A 138 16.47 -12.54 -11.31
CA ARG A 138 17.82 -12.59 -10.71
C ARG A 138 18.70 -11.39 -11.01
N SER A 139 18.17 -10.29 -11.55
CA SER A 139 18.95 -9.07 -11.81
C SER A 139 18.78 -8.06 -10.68
N SER A 140 19.60 -7.01 -10.65
CA SER A 140 19.43 -5.99 -9.60
C SER A 140 19.80 -4.58 -10.00
N ALA A 141 19.13 -3.61 -9.37
CA ALA A 141 19.43 -2.20 -9.46
C ALA A 141 19.52 -1.58 -8.05
N GLU A 142 20.30 -0.52 -7.86
CA GLU A 142 20.29 0.20 -6.57
C GLU A 142 19.03 1.07 -6.49
N THR A 143 18.86 2.01 -7.42
CA THR A 143 17.71 2.92 -7.42
C THR A 143 17.04 3.03 -8.79
N ILE A 144 15.72 3.20 -8.78
CA ILE A 144 14.94 3.62 -9.95
C ILE A 144 14.20 4.90 -9.57
N THR A 145 14.54 6.00 -10.23
CA THR A 145 13.93 7.31 -10.02
C THR A 145 13.21 7.76 -11.29
N ILE A 146 11.92 8.05 -11.18
CA ILE A 146 11.18 8.79 -12.21
C ILE A 146 11.07 10.22 -11.69
N GLY A 147 11.93 11.10 -12.19
CA GLY A 147 11.99 12.49 -11.72
C GLY A 147 10.72 13.26 -12.05
N ALA A 148 10.54 14.44 -11.45
CA ALA A 148 9.31 15.23 -11.55
C ALA A 148 8.84 15.51 -13.00
N ASN A 149 9.79 15.73 -13.92
CA ASN A 149 9.52 15.94 -15.35
C ASN A 149 9.47 14.64 -16.16
N GLY A 150 9.88 13.53 -15.55
CA GLY A 150 9.95 12.22 -16.17
C GLY A 150 8.59 11.54 -16.25
N SER A 151 8.40 10.74 -17.30
CA SER A 151 7.23 9.87 -17.40
C SER A 151 7.52 8.50 -18.01
N ILE A 152 6.72 7.51 -17.61
CA ILE A 152 6.64 6.21 -18.26
C ILE A 152 5.20 5.99 -18.72
N THR A 153 5.01 5.59 -19.98
CA THR A 153 3.73 5.16 -20.53
C THR A 153 3.90 3.81 -21.20
N SER A 154 3.28 2.78 -20.64
CA SER A 154 3.33 1.39 -21.08
C SER A 154 1.94 0.92 -21.56
N ALA A 155 1.74 0.72 -22.87
CA ALA A 155 0.40 0.48 -23.40
C ALA A 155 -0.22 -0.86 -22.96
N SER A 156 0.56 -1.95 -22.97
CA SER A 156 0.10 -3.32 -22.69
C SER A 156 0.93 -4.05 -21.63
N GLY A 157 1.87 -3.37 -20.98
CA GLY A 157 2.67 -3.93 -19.90
C GLY A 157 2.80 -2.98 -18.72
N ASN A 158 3.65 -3.34 -17.76
CA ASN A 158 3.84 -2.56 -16.54
C ASN A 158 4.69 -1.31 -16.79
N ALA A 159 4.51 -0.26 -15.99
CA ALA A 159 5.47 0.85 -16.00
C ALA A 159 6.82 0.38 -15.48
N ILE A 160 6.83 -0.30 -14.33
CA ILE A 160 8.03 -0.92 -13.72
C ILE A 160 7.73 -2.38 -13.37
N TYR A 161 8.64 -3.28 -13.74
CA TYR A 161 8.58 -4.69 -13.38
C TYR A 161 9.85 -5.12 -12.65
N VAL A 162 9.70 -5.73 -11.48
CA VAL A 162 10.79 -6.36 -10.73
C VAL A 162 10.57 -7.87 -10.72
N GLY A 163 11.43 -8.61 -11.42
CA GLY A 163 11.31 -10.04 -11.64
C GLY A 163 11.62 -10.91 -10.43
N ASN A 164 11.43 -12.22 -10.57
CA ASN A 164 11.67 -13.19 -9.51
C ASN A 164 13.13 -13.19 -9.07
N SER A 165 13.38 -13.29 -7.76
CA SER A 165 14.74 -13.25 -7.19
C SER A 165 15.56 -12.02 -7.58
N SER A 166 14.92 -10.97 -8.09
CA SER A 166 15.57 -9.70 -8.43
C SER A 166 15.62 -8.79 -7.20
N ARG A 167 16.51 -7.80 -7.22
CA ARG A 167 16.61 -6.80 -6.14
C ARG A 167 16.60 -5.37 -6.68
N VAL A 168 15.78 -4.52 -6.11
CA VAL A 168 15.87 -3.06 -6.28
C VAL A 168 15.96 -2.43 -4.91
N ASN A 169 16.97 -1.64 -4.58
CA ASN A 169 17.06 -1.10 -3.23
C ASN A 169 16.03 0.02 -3.00
N HIS A 170 15.77 0.88 -3.97
CA HIS A 170 14.76 1.94 -3.85
C HIS A 170 14.04 2.22 -5.18
N ILE A 171 12.73 2.51 -5.10
CA ILE A 171 11.99 3.09 -6.22
C ILE A 171 11.39 4.43 -5.75
N ASP A 172 11.73 5.51 -6.44
CA ASP A 172 11.19 6.85 -6.19
C ASP A 172 10.42 7.37 -7.42
N ILE A 173 9.13 7.64 -7.24
CA ILE A 173 8.25 8.14 -8.30
C ILE A 173 7.85 9.58 -7.97
N GLN A 174 8.51 10.54 -8.62
CA GLN A 174 8.22 11.96 -8.52
C GLN A 174 7.40 12.46 -9.72
N GLY A 175 7.63 11.86 -10.90
CA GLY A 175 6.86 12.13 -12.12
C GLY A 175 5.65 11.23 -12.29
N ALA A 176 5.31 10.90 -13.54
CA ALA A 176 4.11 10.12 -13.85
C ALA A 176 4.45 8.75 -14.44
N THR A 177 3.79 7.71 -13.92
CA THR A 177 3.83 6.37 -14.53
C THR A 177 2.43 5.93 -14.90
N THR A 178 2.25 5.43 -16.12
CA THR A 178 0.99 4.87 -16.61
C THR A 178 1.28 3.56 -17.30
N GLY A 179 0.58 2.49 -16.94
CA GLY A 179 0.75 1.19 -17.57
C GLY A 179 -0.48 0.30 -17.49
N SER A 180 -0.47 -0.84 -18.19
CA SER A 180 -1.42 -1.94 -17.89
C SER A 180 -1.24 -2.48 -16.47
N GLY A 181 -0.10 -2.23 -15.86
CA GLY A 181 0.08 -2.21 -14.41
C GLY A 181 1.01 -1.05 -14.09
N GLY A 182 0.94 -0.50 -12.88
CA GLY A 182 1.92 0.51 -12.45
C GLY A 182 3.26 -0.16 -12.15
N ILE A 183 3.45 -0.54 -10.89
CA ILE A 183 4.60 -1.30 -10.41
C ILE A 183 4.17 -2.73 -10.10
N ILE A 184 4.87 -3.71 -10.67
CA ILE A 184 4.73 -5.12 -10.26
C ILE A 184 6.04 -5.60 -9.64
N ASN A 185 5.97 -6.06 -8.40
CA ASN A 185 7.09 -6.66 -7.69
C ASN A 185 6.91 -8.17 -7.51
N ARG A 186 7.84 -8.96 -8.03
CA ARG A 186 8.00 -10.40 -7.75
C ARG A 186 9.33 -10.73 -7.07
N GLY A 187 10.18 -9.73 -6.87
CA GLY A 187 11.49 -9.87 -6.24
C GLY A 187 11.52 -9.21 -4.87
N THR A 188 12.65 -8.56 -4.58
CA THR A 188 12.85 -7.79 -3.35
C THR A 188 13.00 -6.32 -3.71
N ILE A 189 12.21 -5.46 -3.06
CA ILE A 189 12.42 -4.02 -3.04
C ILE A 189 12.87 -3.64 -1.64
N GLY A 190 13.97 -2.89 -1.53
CA GLY A 190 14.56 -2.52 -0.25
C GLY A 190 15.65 -3.45 0.26
N VAL A 191 16.33 -2.98 1.31
CA VAL A 191 17.42 -3.69 1.98
C VAL A 191 16.97 -4.14 3.35
N SER A 192 17.11 -5.44 3.63
CA SER A 192 16.84 -6.02 4.95
C SER A 192 17.86 -5.56 6.00
N GLY A 193 17.43 -5.36 7.25
CA GLY A 193 18.33 -5.17 8.39
C GLY A 193 18.95 -3.78 8.56
N THR A 194 18.48 -2.79 7.80
CA THR A 194 18.82 -1.37 8.03
C THR A 194 17.77 -0.71 8.89
N SER A 195 18.12 0.34 9.63
CA SER A 195 17.17 1.08 10.48
C SER A 195 16.15 1.89 9.68
N ASN A 196 16.49 2.25 8.43
CA ASN A 196 15.63 2.93 7.47
C ASN A 196 15.65 2.16 6.15
N PRO A 197 14.97 1.00 6.06
CA PRO A 197 14.95 0.24 4.83
C PRO A 197 14.28 1.06 3.73
N ASN A 198 14.93 1.14 2.56
CA ASN A 198 14.36 1.81 1.40
C ASN A 198 13.19 0.97 0.84
N GLY A 199 12.16 1.64 0.35
CA GLY A 199 10.96 1.00 -0.16
C GLY A 199 10.53 1.62 -1.49
N ILE A 200 9.22 1.76 -1.67
CA ILE A 200 8.65 2.57 -2.74
C ILE A 200 8.25 3.92 -2.15
N LYS A 201 8.75 5.01 -2.72
CA LYS A 201 8.31 6.38 -2.42
C LYS A 201 7.54 6.96 -3.61
N VAL A 202 6.44 7.64 -3.34
CA VAL A 202 5.61 8.26 -4.37
C VAL A 202 5.23 9.69 -3.97
N THR A 203 5.67 10.65 -4.78
CA THR A 203 5.26 12.07 -4.72
C THR A 203 4.55 12.50 -6.01
N GLY A 204 4.74 11.76 -7.11
CA GLY A 204 4.04 11.94 -8.37
C GLY A 204 2.82 11.03 -8.51
N SER A 205 2.69 10.35 -9.65
CA SER A 205 1.53 9.49 -9.93
C SER A 205 1.88 8.10 -10.46
N ILE A 206 1.10 7.10 -10.05
CA ILE A 206 1.14 5.75 -10.58
C ILE A 206 -0.27 5.35 -10.98
N ASN A 207 -0.49 5.18 -12.29
CA ASN A 207 -1.78 4.88 -12.86
C ASN A 207 -1.75 3.52 -13.57
N SER A 208 -2.65 2.63 -13.17
CA SER A 208 -2.99 1.44 -13.94
C SER A 208 -4.15 1.76 -14.88
N ASN A 209 -3.95 1.62 -16.19
CA ASN A 209 -5.02 1.74 -17.18
C ASN A 209 -5.80 0.42 -17.39
N ASN A 210 -5.32 -0.67 -16.80
CA ASN A 210 -6.01 -1.94 -16.82
C ASN A 210 -6.98 -2.00 -15.65
N ASN A 211 -8.25 -2.20 -15.97
CA ASN A 211 -9.31 -2.30 -14.99
C ASN A 211 -9.15 -3.51 -14.05
N ARG A 212 -8.20 -4.43 -14.24
CA ARG A 212 -7.93 -5.59 -13.38
C ARG A 212 -6.56 -5.54 -12.68
N ALA A 213 -5.83 -4.43 -12.73
CA ALA A 213 -4.50 -4.35 -12.12
C ALA A 213 -4.40 -3.16 -11.14
N ALA A 214 -3.66 -3.36 -10.04
CA ALA A 214 -3.41 -2.32 -9.07
C ALA A 214 -2.35 -1.33 -9.58
N ALA A 215 -2.28 -0.14 -8.98
CA ALA A 215 -1.15 0.76 -9.22
C ALA A 215 0.14 0.13 -8.71
N ILE A 216 0.11 -0.54 -7.55
CA ILE A 216 1.21 -1.35 -7.04
C ILE A 216 0.70 -2.76 -6.73
N GLU A 217 1.19 -3.76 -7.46
CA GLU A 217 0.98 -5.17 -7.16
C GLU A 217 2.27 -5.78 -6.58
N ASN A 218 2.19 -6.31 -5.37
CA ASN A 218 3.31 -6.97 -4.70
C ASN A 218 3.06 -8.46 -4.55
N ARG A 219 3.95 -9.28 -5.11
CA ARG A 219 4.06 -10.73 -4.90
C ARG A 219 5.39 -11.13 -4.24
N GLY A 220 6.30 -10.17 -4.09
CA GLY A 220 7.61 -10.35 -3.48
C GLY A 220 7.69 -9.72 -2.10
N THR A 221 8.87 -9.19 -1.75
CA THR A 221 9.10 -8.48 -0.48
C THR A 221 9.38 -6.99 -0.71
N ILE A 222 8.82 -6.12 0.12
CA ILE A 222 9.12 -4.67 0.15
C ILE A 222 9.53 -4.29 1.58
N TYR A 223 10.85 -4.17 1.84
CA TYR A 223 11.41 -3.95 3.18
C TYR A 223 11.20 -2.54 3.74
N GLY A 224 11.26 -1.50 2.91
CA GLY A 224 10.96 -0.13 3.33
C GLY A 224 9.49 0.23 3.37
N GLY A 225 8.63 -0.74 3.05
CA GLY A 225 7.21 -0.48 2.84
C GLY A 225 6.94 0.40 1.62
N ILE A 226 5.75 0.99 1.61
CA ILE A 226 5.27 1.89 0.57
C ILE A 226 4.90 3.22 1.25
N ASN A 227 5.53 4.31 0.84
CA ASN A 227 5.26 5.65 1.34
C ASN A 227 4.77 6.55 0.20
N ILE A 228 3.50 6.95 0.27
CA ILE A 228 2.90 7.93 -0.65
C ILE A 228 2.77 9.23 0.10
N ASP A 229 3.59 10.22 -0.22
CA ASP A 229 3.70 11.46 0.55
C ASP A 229 2.59 12.46 0.16
N ASN A 230 2.62 12.89 -1.09
CA ASN A 230 1.63 13.75 -1.74
C ASN A 230 1.22 13.24 -3.13
N GLY A 231 1.53 11.98 -3.43
CA GLY A 231 1.28 11.36 -4.72
C GLY A 231 -0.14 10.83 -4.91
N THR A 232 -0.47 10.45 -6.15
CA THR A 232 -1.74 9.78 -6.50
C THR A 232 -1.49 8.36 -7.01
N LEU A 233 -2.19 7.39 -6.44
CA LEU A 233 -2.26 6.03 -6.96
C LEU A 233 -3.65 5.78 -7.54
N THR A 234 -3.71 5.30 -8.78
CA THR A 234 -4.97 4.92 -9.42
C THR A 234 -4.89 3.49 -9.92
N GLY A 235 -5.71 2.62 -9.35
CA GLY A 235 -5.77 1.22 -9.74
C GLY A 235 -7.12 0.79 -10.31
N GLY A 236 -7.14 -0.40 -10.90
CA GLY A 236 -8.31 -1.03 -11.47
C GLY A 236 -9.22 -1.71 -10.44
N THR A 237 -10.39 -2.12 -10.91
CA THR A 237 -11.31 -3.04 -10.23
C THR A 237 -10.82 -4.49 -10.36
N HIS A 238 -10.09 -4.96 -9.36
CA HIS A 238 -9.81 -6.39 -9.20
C HIS A 238 -11.11 -7.16 -9.00
N ILE A 239 -11.39 -8.08 -9.92
CA ILE A 239 -12.47 -9.06 -9.76
C ILE A 239 -11.83 -10.29 -9.12
N SER A 240 -11.83 -10.37 -7.79
CA SER A 240 -11.71 -11.69 -7.16
C SER A 240 -13.07 -12.37 -7.29
N GLY A 241 -13.10 -13.70 -7.41
CA GLY A 241 -14.34 -14.47 -7.65
C GLY A 241 -15.45 -14.29 -6.59
N TRP A 242 -15.22 -13.48 -5.56
CA TRP A 242 -16.13 -13.24 -4.45
C TRP A 242 -16.74 -11.84 -4.51
N TYR A 243 -15.98 -10.78 -4.83
CA TYR A 243 -16.50 -9.40 -4.99
C TYR A 243 -15.52 -8.54 -5.83
N PRO A 244 -16.02 -7.55 -6.60
CA PRO A 244 -15.17 -6.57 -7.24
C PRO A 244 -14.59 -5.59 -6.22
N TYR A 245 -13.27 -5.55 -6.08
CA TYR A 245 -12.54 -4.60 -5.23
C TYR A 245 -11.74 -3.65 -6.11
N ASN A 246 -11.86 -2.35 -5.89
CA ASN A 246 -10.97 -1.39 -6.53
C ASN A 246 -9.70 -1.25 -5.68
N ALA A 247 -8.51 -1.44 -6.26
CA ALA A 247 -7.26 -1.57 -5.50
C ALA A 247 -6.17 -0.64 -6.02
N SER A 248 -5.67 0.25 -5.19
CA SER A 248 -4.47 1.02 -5.48
C SER A 248 -3.20 0.22 -5.14
N ILE A 249 -3.24 -0.48 -4.01
CA ILE A 249 -2.15 -1.35 -3.54
C ILE A 249 -2.74 -2.74 -3.34
N HIS A 250 -2.14 -3.74 -3.98
CA HIS A 250 -2.49 -5.14 -3.79
C HIS A 250 -1.26 -5.94 -3.36
N ASN A 251 -1.21 -6.32 -2.08
CA ASN A 251 -0.29 -7.32 -1.59
C ASN A 251 -0.89 -8.71 -1.84
N ARG A 252 -0.36 -9.39 -2.85
CA ARG A 252 -0.86 -10.64 -3.43
C ARG A 252 0.13 -11.77 -3.18
N GLY A 253 0.05 -12.33 -1.98
CA GLY A 253 0.94 -13.38 -1.49
C GLY A 253 2.34 -12.91 -1.08
N GLY A 254 2.60 -11.61 -1.13
CA GLY A 254 3.87 -11.01 -0.77
C GLY A 254 3.98 -10.51 0.68
N THR A 255 5.12 -9.88 0.99
CA THR A 255 5.38 -9.20 2.26
C THR A 255 5.66 -7.71 2.06
N ILE A 256 4.99 -6.84 2.81
CA ILE A 256 5.24 -5.40 2.86
C ILE A 256 5.52 -4.99 4.31
N TYR A 257 6.56 -4.20 4.56
CA TYR A 257 6.96 -3.84 5.93
C TYR A 257 6.23 -2.63 6.52
N GLY A 258 5.35 -1.99 5.76
CA GLY A 258 4.49 -0.90 6.22
C GLY A 258 3.90 -0.15 5.03
N ILE A 259 2.81 0.57 5.26
CA ILE A 259 2.20 1.44 4.25
C ILE A 259 1.91 2.77 4.92
N LYS A 260 2.36 3.87 4.33
CA LYS A 260 2.09 5.24 4.78
C LYS A 260 1.47 6.06 3.66
N ILE A 261 0.32 6.66 3.94
CA ILE A 261 -0.42 7.58 3.06
C ILE A 261 -0.41 8.96 3.70
N GLY A 262 0.41 9.87 3.20
CA GLY A 262 0.54 11.24 3.68
C GLY A 262 -0.72 12.07 3.44
N LYS A 263 -0.83 13.20 4.14
CA LYS A 263 -2.04 14.04 4.19
C LYS A 263 -2.59 14.47 2.82
N ASP A 264 -1.71 14.68 1.84
CA ASP A 264 -2.07 15.18 0.51
C ASP A 264 -2.14 14.05 -0.53
N ALA A 265 -1.86 12.81 -0.12
CA ALA A 265 -1.90 11.66 -0.99
C ALA A 265 -3.34 11.19 -1.26
N VAL A 266 -3.57 10.69 -2.48
CA VAL A 266 -4.86 10.16 -2.92
C VAL A 266 -4.70 8.75 -3.48
N LEU A 267 -5.47 7.82 -2.93
CA LEU A 267 -5.60 6.46 -3.44
C LEU A 267 -6.99 6.30 -4.08
N ASN A 268 -7.04 6.20 -5.41
CA ASN A 268 -8.24 5.81 -6.16
C ASN A 268 -8.32 4.28 -6.22
N GLY A 269 -8.64 3.71 -5.06
CA GLY A 269 -8.72 2.28 -4.77
C GLY A 269 -8.14 1.94 -3.41
N GLY A 270 -8.61 0.85 -2.80
CA GLY A 270 -8.20 0.43 -1.48
C GLY A 270 -6.82 -0.23 -1.40
N ILE A 271 -6.45 -0.60 -0.17
CA ILE A 271 -5.30 -1.42 0.17
C ILE A 271 -5.79 -2.85 0.39
N LEU A 272 -5.39 -3.77 -0.48
CA LEU A 272 -5.79 -5.17 -0.44
C LEU A 272 -4.62 -6.05 -0.01
N ASN A 273 -4.81 -6.84 1.04
CA ASN A 273 -3.84 -7.78 1.59
C ASN A 273 -4.40 -9.20 1.56
N PHE A 274 -4.33 -9.85 0.40
CA PHE A 274 -4.76 -11.23 0.18
C PHE A 274 -4.23 -11.77 -1.16
N ASP A 275 -4.08 -13.09 -1.25
CA ASP A 275 -3.82 -13.78 -2.51
C ASP A 275 -5.13 -14.33 -3.09
N ASP A 276 -5.54 -13.81 -4.24
CA ASP A 276 -6.74 -14.22 -4.98
C ASP A 276 -6.50 -15.43 -5.90
N THR A 277 -5.25 -15.87 -6.06
CA THR A 277 -4.88 -17.03 -6.89
C THR A 277 -4.64 -18.30 -6.09
N ASN A 278 -4.23 -18.17 -4.84
CA ASN A 278 -3.91 -19.30 -3.99
C ASN A 278 -4.32 -19.04 -2.54
N ALA A 279 -5.43 -19.65 -2.11
CA ALA A 279 -5.97 -19.52 -0.76
C ALA A 279 -5.00 -19.96 0.35
N ASN A 280 -3.96 -20.74 0.02
CA ASN A 280 -2.93 -21.17 0.98
C ASN A 280 -1.78 -20.17 1.13
N THR A 281 -1.67 -19.19 0.23
CA THR A 281 -0.61 -18.18 0.28
C THR A 281 -1.06 -17.00 1.11
N ARG A 282 -0.41 -16.78 2.25
CA ARG A 282 -0.74 -15.66 3.14
C ARG A 282 -0.01 -14.40 2.70
N SER A 283 -0.77 -13.33 2.54
CA SER A 283 -0.24 -11.99 2.32
C SER A 283 0.08 -11.34 3.68
N ASN A 284 1.25 -10.73 3.81
CA ASN A 284 1.71 -10.16 5.08
C ASN A 284 2.05 -8.68 4.95
N ILE A 285 1.40 -7.84 5.76
CA ILE A 285 1.88 -6.49 6.05
C ILE A 285 2.50 -6.54 7.45
N LYS A 286 3.83 -6.50 7.56
CA LYS A 286 4.52 -6.70 8.85
C LYS A 286 4.44 -5.50 9.78
N GLY A 287 4.47 -4.28 9.24
CA GLY A 287 4.38 -3.05 10.02
C GLY A 287 2.99 -2.42 9.98
N ASN A 288 2.95 -1.11 10.23
CA ASN A 288 1.72 -0.34 10.30
C ASN A 288 1.13 -0.04 8.92
N ILE A 289 -0.18 0.19 8.90
CA ILE A 289 -0.85 0.95 7.85
C ILE A 289 -1.23 2.30 8.46
N GLU A 290 -0.64 3.38 7.97
CA GLU A 290 -0.86 4.74 8.45
C GLU A 290 -1.51 5.58 7.35
N VAL A 291 -2.67 6.16 7.62
CA VAL A 291 -3.42 6.96 6.65
C VAL A 291 -3.69 8.33 7.22
N GLU A 292 -3.13 9.37 6.59
CA GLU A 292 -3.45 10.78 6.79
C GLU A 292 -4.22 11.35 5.58
N GLY A 293 -4.03 10.78 4.39
CA GLY A 293 -4.64 11.24 3.14
C GLY A 293 -6.02 10.64 2.84
N THR A 294 -6.35 10.58 1.55
CA THR A 294 -7.67 10.13 1.08
C THR A 294 -7.58 8.75 0.42
N ILE A 295 -8.47 7.83 0.80
CA ILE A 295 -8.70 6.55 0.11
C ILE A 295 -10.12 6.53 -0.42
N ILE A 296 -10.25 6.45 -1.74
CA ILE A 296 -11.53 6.38 -2.46
C ILE A 296 -11.71 4.94 -2.94
N SER A 297 -12.46 4.15 -2.18
CA SER A 297 -12.85 2.79 -2.56
C SER A 297 -14.37 2.63 -2.55
N LYS A 298 -14.86 1.74 -3.42
CA LYS A 298 -16.29 1.40 -3.52
C LYS A 298 -16.73 0.37 -2.49
N THR A 299 -15.81 -0.49 -2.07
CA THR A 299 -16.11 -1.65 -1.21
C THR A 299 -15.29 -1.59 0.07
N ALA A 300 -13.98 -1.83 -0.02
CA ALA A 300 -13.09 -1.78 1.12
C ALA A 300 -11.95 -0.79 0.90
N SER A 301 -11.77 0.14 1.84
CA SER A 301 -10.60 1.02 1.89
C SER A 301 -9.36 0.23 2.32
N ILE A 302 -9.52 -0.67 3.29
CA ILE A 302 -8.48 -1.58 3.76
C ILE A 302 -9.10 -2.96 3.90
N LEU A 303 -8.52 -3.96 3.25
CA LEU A 303 -8.99 -5.34 3.33
C LEU A 303 -7.81 -6.27 3.61
N SER A 304 -7.93 -7.04 4.69
CA SER A 304 -7.05 -8.16 5.00
C SER A 304 -7.88 -9.44 5.01
N ALA A 305 -7.91 -10.14 3.87
CA ALA A 305 -8.63 -11.41 3.72
C ALA A 305 -7.62 -12.54 3.64
N TYR A 306 -7.64 -13.47 4.61
CA TYR A 306 -6.64 -14.56 4.65
C TYR A 306 -5.17 -14.07 4.67
N GLY A 307 -4.97 -12.82 5.09
CA GLY A 307 -3.67 -12.16 5.22
C GLY A 307 -3.53 -11.52 6.60
N MET A 308 -2.29 -11.30 7.02
CA MET A 308 -1.97 -10.74 8.34
C MET A 308 -1.51 -9.28 8.22
N ILE A 309 -2.01 -8.45 9.12
CA ILE A 309 -1.43 -7.14 9.44
C ILE A 309 -0.77 -7.27 10.82
N GLY A 310 0.55 -7.14 10.86
CA GLY A 310 1.39 -7.30 12.05
C GLY A 310 1.43 -6.04 12.93
N GLY A 311 1.33 -4.86 12.33
CA GLY A 311 1.31 -3.58 13.04
C GLY A 311 -0.10 -3.02 13.27
N ASP A 312 -0.13 -1.74 13.61
CA ASP A 312 -1.36 -0.98 13.81
C ASP A 312 -1.97 -0.55 12.46
N VAL A 313 -3.29 -0.39 12.46
CA VAL A 313 -4.02 0.31 11.40
C VAL A 313 -4.46 1.66 11.96
N LEU A 314 -3.82 2.74 11.51
CA LEU A 314 -3.97 4.09 12.06
C LEU A 314 -4.63 5.00 11.02
N ILE A 315 -5.89 5.35 11.25
CA ILE A 315 -6.62 6.35 10.46
C ILE A 315 -6.51 7.69 11.18
N LYS A 316 -5.58 8.53 10.74
CA LYS A 316 -5.24 9.81 11.39
C LYS A 316 -6.32 10.87 11.16
N GLU A 317 -6.22 11.98 11.87
CA GLU A 317 -7.25 13.03 11.95
C GLU A 317 -7.68 13.60 10.59
N THR A 318 -6.74 13.80 9.67
CA THR A 318 -7.03 14.34 8.33
C THR A 318 -7.59 13.31 7.35
N ALA A 319 -7.55 12.03 7.71
CA ALA A 319 -7.83 10.94 6.80
C ALA A 319 -9.30 10.87 6.40
N LYS A 320 -9.53 10.59 5.12
CA LYS A 320 -10.87 10.42 4.55
C LYS A 320 -10.93 9.11 3.77
N LEU A 321 -11.71 8.16 4.27
CA LEU A 321 -11.86 6.84 3.67
C LEU A 321 -13.29 6.67 3.17
N THR A 322 -13.46 6.10 1.96
CA THR A 322 -14.75 5.56 1.52
C THR A 322 -14.69 4.04 1.42
N GLY A 323 -15.75 3.36 1.84
CA GLY A 323 -15.77 1.91 1.96
C GLY A 323 -15.28 1.42 3.32
N ASP A 324 -15.34 0.11 3.52
CA ASP A 324 -15.16 -0.53 4.81
C ASP A 324 -13.67 -0.78 5.15
N ILE A 325 -13.37 -0.93 6.43
CA ILE A 325 -12.16 -1.60 6.92
C ILE A 325 -12.54 -3.04 7.23
N TRP A 326 -11.93 -3.98 6.54
CA TRP A 326 -12.33 -5.39 6.56
C TRP A 326 -11.17 -6.28 7.04
N ASN A 327 -11.35 -6.93 8.19
CA ASN A 327 -10.48 -7.99 8.69
C ASN A 327 -11.16 -9.37 8.60
N GLN A 328 -10.49 -10.34 7.99
CA GLN A 328 -10.95 -11.73 7.90
C GLN A 328 -9.83 -12.75 8.18
N ASP A 329 -8.73 -12.32 8.80
CA ASP A 329 -7.72 -13.23 9.38
C ASP A 329 -7.15 -12.62 10.65
N LYS A 330 -6.13 -11.74 10.57
CA LYS A 330 -5.51 -11.20 11.77
C LYS A 330 -4.99 -9.77 11.63
N ILE A 331 -5.33 -8.94 12.62
CA ILE A 331 -4.65 -7.67 12.93
C ILE A 331 -4.04 -7.81 14.33
N THR A 332 -2.71 -7.72 14.41
CA THR A 332 -1.98 -7.88 15.68
C THR A 332 -1.85 -6.56 16.45
N GLY A 333 -1.76 -5.44 15.74
CA GLY A 333 -1.85 -4.12 16.34
C GLY A 333 -3.29 -3.72 16.68
N LYS A 334 -3.45 -2.45 17.05
CA LYS A 334 -4.76 -1.81 17.22
C LYS A 334 -5.30 -1.28 15.89
N LEU A 335 -6.62 -1.19 15.77
CA LEU A 335 -7.26 -0.32 14.81
C LEU A 335 -7.61 0.99 15.52
N GLU A 336 -6.93 2.09 15.18
CA GLU A 336 -7.17 3.41 15.76
C GLU A 336 -7.72 4.38 14.72
N ILE A 337 -8.85 5.02 15.05
CA ILE A 337 -9.62 5.86 14.12
C ILE A 337 -9.80 7.25 14.73
N LYS A 338 -9.04 8.20 14.19
CA LYS A 338 -9.15 9.64 14.47
C LYS A 338 -9.74 10.43 13.30
N GLY A 339 -9.65 9.90 12.08
CA GLY A 339 -10.23 10.49 10.87
C GLY A 339 -11.67 10.05 10.59
N ASN A 340 -12.09 10.21 9.34
CA ASN A 340 -13.45 9.87 8.90
C ASN A 340 -13.46 8.62 8.00
N ILE A 341 -14.30 7.66 8.36
CA ILE A 341 -14.61 6.47 7.57
C ILE A 341 -16.06 6.55 7.11
N ASN A 342 -16.25 6.80 5.81
CA ASN A 342 -17.55 6.64 5.17
C ASN A 342 -17.79 5.17 4.81
N GLY A 343 -18.07 4.37 5.82
CA GLY A 343 -18.13 2.92 5.76
C GLY A 343 -18.24 2.30 7.14
N SER A 344 -17.98 1.01 7.21
CA SER A 344 -18.05 0.19 8.43
C SER A 344 -16.66 -0.31 8.82
N VAL A 345 -16.51 -0.71 10.08
CA VAL A 345 -15.43 -1.60 10.49
C VAL A 345 -15.99 -3.01 10.57
N MET A 346 -15.38 -3.96 9.88
CA MET A 346 -15.85 -5.34 9.78
C MET A 346 -14.77 -6.31 10.24
N ASN A 347 -14.99 -6.98 11.37
CA ASN A 347 -14.23 -8.15 11.79
C ASN A 347 -15.05 -9.40 11.49
N ARG A 348 -14.70 -10.14 10.43
CA ARG A 348 -15.50 -11.29 9.96
C ARG A 348 -15.24 -12.57 10.77
N ALA A 349 -15.94 -13.65 10.42
CA ALA A 349 -15.90 -14.95 11.13
C ALA A 349 -14.50 -15.47 11.52
N ASN A 350 -13.50 -15.30 10.64
CA ASN A 350 -12.11 -15.71 10.86
C ASN A 350 -11.20 -14.56 11.33
N GLY A 351 -11.73 -13.34 11.43
CA GLY A 351 -10.99 -12.16 11.84
C GLY A 351 -10.69 -12.19 13.34
N ASN A 352 -9.43 -11.93 13.67
CA ASN A 352 -8.95 -11.72 15.02
C ASN A 352 -8.29 -10.34 15.11
N MET A 353 -8.79 -9.50 16.01
CA MET A 353 -8.18 -8.22 16.37
C MET A 353 -7.64 -8.31 17.80
N MET A 354 -6.31 -8.29 17.93
CA MET A 354 -5.63 -8.56 19.20
C MET A 354 -5.76 -7.38 20.18
N GLN A 355 -5.51 -6.15 19.73
CA GLN A 355 -5.52 -4.97 20.61
C GLN A 355 -6.85 -4.19 20.57
N GLY A 356 -7.79 -4.63 19.75
CA GLY A 356 -9.13 -4.06 19.66
C GLY A 356 -9.25 -2.86 18.72
N ILE A 357 -10.36 -2.14 18.89
CA ILE A 357 -10.76 -1.00 18.05
C ILE A 357 -10.84 0.22 18.96
N ILE A 358 -10.19 1.30 18.56
CA ILE A 358 -10.21 2.58 19.27
C ILE A 358 -10.71 3.64 18.30
N VAL A 359 -11.80 4.33 18.63
CA VAL A 359 -12.26 5.53 17.91
C VAL A 359 -12.02 6.71 18.84
N SER A 360 -11.16 7.64 18.43
CA SER A 360 -10.64 8.75 19.26
C SER A 360 -10.72 10.06 18.47
N GLY A 361 -11.79 10.83 18.64
CA GLY A 361 -12.11 12.01 17.79
C GLY A 361 -12.59 11.69 16.37
N GLY A 362 -12.50 10.43 15.94
CA GLY A 362 -12.90 9.99 14.60
C GLY A 362 -14.41 9.75 14.42
N THR A 363 -14.82 9.59 13.17
CA THR A 363 -16.20 9.27 12.77
C THR A 363 -16.28 8.01 11.90
N ILE A 364 -17.24 7.14 12.22
CA ILE A 364 -17.64 5.98 11.40
C ILE A 364 -19.10 6.20 10.99
N THR A 365 -19.39 6.26 9.69
CA THR A 365 -20.75 6.57 9.20
C THR A 365 -21.71 5.39 9.22
N LYS A 366 -21.21 4.16 9.38
CA LYS A 366 -22.02 2.94 9.50
C LYS A 366 -21.71 2.25 10.84
N ASN A 367 -21.46 0.94 10.79
CA ASN A 367 -21.39 0.08 11.97
C ASN A 367 -19.95 -0.33 12.31
N ILE A 368 -19.77 -0.78 13.54
CA ILE A 368 -18.72 -1.74 13.88
C ILE A 368 -19.37 -3.13 13.95
N ASN A 369 -19.00 -4.03 13.03
CA ASN A 369 -19.54 -5.38 12.94
C ASN A 369 -18.47 -6.41 13.33
N ASN A 370 -18.66 -7.07 14.47
CA ASN A 370 -17.83 -8.17 14.94
C ASN A 370 -18.55 -9.51 14.81
N ILE A 371 -18.13 -10.30 13.83
CA ILE A 371 -18.50 -11.72 13.63
C ILE A 371 -17.30 -12.62 14.00
N GLY A 372 -16.14 -12.03 14.28
CA GLY A 372 -14.89 -12.69 14.66
C GLY A 372 -14.56 -12.56 16.14
N GLN A 373 -13.28 -12.46 16.44
CA GLN A 373 -12.78 -12.26 17.81
C GLN A 373 -12.10 -10.89 17.94
N ILE A 374 -12.48 -10.15 18.97
CA ILE A 374 -11.77 -8.99 19.49
C ILE A 374 -11.27 -9.37 20.88
N GLN A 375 -9.96 -9.52 21.03
CA GLN A 375 -9.34 -10.02 22.28
C GLN A 375 -9.22 -8.94 23.36
N ASN A 376 -9.29 -7.68 22.96
CA ASN A 376 -9.34 -6.56 23.89
C ASN A 376 -10.77 -5.98 23.93
N LYS A 377 -10.90 -4.67 23.80
CA LYS A 377 -12.17 -3.94 23.86
C LYS A 377 -12.43 -3.16 22.58
N ILE A 378 -13.66 -2.67 22.45
CA ILE A 378 -13.96 -1.52 21.59
C ILE A 378 -14.00 -0.29 22.50
N GLU A 379 -13.19 0.72 22.21
CA GLU A 379 -13.11 1.97 22.96
C GLU A 379 -13.54 3.13 22.06
N ILE A 380 -14.55 3.91 22.47
CA ILE A 380 -15.01 5.12 21.77
C ILE A 380 -14.86 6.30 22.70
N LYS A 381 -14.01 7.26 22.34
CA LYS A 381 -13.62 8.38 23.21
C LYS A 381 -13.39 9.69 22.46
N GLU A 382 -13.16 10.75 23.22
CA GLU A 382 -12.71 12.05 22.72
C GLU A 382 -13.65 12.65 21.66
N ASN A 383 -14.95 12.69 21.94
CA ASN A 383 -15.98 13.20 21.01
C ASN A 383 -16.12 12.40 19.72
N SER A 384 -15.80 11.11 19.75
CA SER A 384 -16.01 10.21 18.61
C SER A 384 -17.47 9.96 18.31
N ARG A 385 -17.74 9.61 17.04
CA ARG A 385 -19.08 9.35 16.52
C ARG A 385 -19.14 8.05 15.74
N ILE A 386 -20.05 7.17 16.11
CA ILE A 386 -20.47 6.04 15.27
C ILE A 386 -21.93 6.29 14.94
N LEU A 387 -22.27 6.43 13.66
CA LEU A 387 -23.65 6.75 13.29
C LEU A 387 -24.57 5.52 13.28
N GLY A 388 -24.01 4.33 13.08
CA GLY A 388 -24.73 3.07 13.13
C GLY A 388 -24.55 2.31 14.44
N ASP A 389 -24.58 0.98 14.32
CA ASP A 389 -24.56 0.05 15.44
C ASP A 389 -23.15 -0.42 15.80
N ILE A 390 -23.00 -0.91 17.04
CA ILE A 390 -21.95 -1.87 17.40
C ILE A 390 -22.60 -3.23 17.48
N TYR A 391 -22.28 -4.13 16.55
CA TYR A 391 -22.90 -5.43 16.42
C TYR A 391 -21.90 -6.55 16.70
N ASN A 392 -22.24 -7.46 17.61
CA ASN A 392 -21.42 -8.59 18.02
C ASN A 392 -22.16 -9.93 17.85
N GLU A 393 -21.59 -10.83 17.05
CA GLU A 393 -22.05 -12.22 16.87
C GLU A 393 -21.15 -13.27 17.53
N LYS A 394 -19.97 -12.85 18.02
CA LYS A 394 -18.98 -13.74 18.59
C LYS A 394 -18.32 -13.07 19.79
N THR A 395 -17.01 -12.84 19.82
CA THR A 395 -16.36 -12.44 21.09
C THR A 395 -15.81 -11.02 21.03
N ILE A 396 -16.18 -10.21 22.03
CA ILE A 396 -15.48 -8.98 22.44
C ILE A 396 -15.08 -9.17 23.91
N GLN A 397 -13.83 -9.59 24.13
CA GLN A 397 -13.41 -10.16 25.41
C GLN A 397 -13.47 -9.16 26.57
N ASN A 398 -12.95 -7.94 26.39
CA ASN A 398 -12.89 -6.92 27.44
C ASN A 398 -14.01 -5.87 27.30
N GLY A 399 -15.03 -6.14 26.47
CA GLY A 399 -16.23 -5.32 26.40
C GLY A 399 -16.11 -4.05 25.58
N ILE A 400 -16.95 -3.07 25.92
CA ILE A 400 -17.15 -1.83 25.16
C ILE A 400 -17.12 -0.64 26.13
N ASP A 401 -16.21 0.30 25.90
CA ASP A 401 -16.12 1.53 26.68
C ASP A 401 -16.50 2.73 25.79
N ILE A 402 -17.41 3.57 26.27
CA ILE A 402 -17.89 4.79 25.60
C ILE A 402 -17.73 5.95 26.56
N ALA A 403 -16.87 6.91 26.21
CA ALA A 403 -16.55 8.06 27.05
C ALA A 403 -16.64 9.37 26.26
N ASN A 404 -17.47 10.31 26.71
CA ASN A 404 -17.71 11.59 26.05
C ASN A 404 -17.93 11.46 24.53
N SER A 405 -18.76 10.50 24.10
CA SER A 405 -18.90 10.14 22.68
C SER A 405 -20.32 9.74 22.29
N GLN A 406 -20.57 9.58 20.99
CA GLN A 406 -21.91 9.33 20.45
C GLN A 406 -21.98 8.04 19.63
N ILE A 407 -22.99 7.21 19.91
CA ILE A 407 -23.43 6.09 19.08
C ILE A 407 -24.85 6.38 18.63
N GLY A 408 -25.09 6.42 17.32
CA GLY A 408 -26.42 6.68 16.75
C GLY A 408 -27.34 5.46 16.85
N GLY A 409 -26.78 4.26 16.72
CA GLY A 409 -27.51 2.99 16.75
C GLY A 409 -27.44 2.26 18.08
N ASN A 410 -27.66 0.95 17.99
CA ASN A 410 -27.70 0.00 19.10
C ASN A 410 -26.31 -0.58 19.41
N ILE A 411 -26.20 -1.18 20.59
CA ILE A 411 -25.13 -2.12 20.93
C ILE A 411 -25.77 -3.50 20.99
N VAL A 412 -25.48 -4.36 20.02
CA VAL A 412 -26.17 -5.64 19.83
C VAL A 412 -25.24 -6.81 20.13
N ASN A 413 -25.68 -7.70 21.01
CA ASN A 413 -25.08 -9.01 21.27
C ASN A 413 -26.05 -10.09 20.75
N SER A 414 -25.69 -10.76 19.66
CA SER A 414 -26.61 -11.60 18.88
C SER A 414 -26.06 -12.99 18.60
N GLY A 415 -26.81 -14.04 18.89
CA GLY A 415 -26.42 -15.42 18.58
C GLY A 415 -25.78 -16.16 19.77
N THR A 416 -25.88 -17.48 19.73
CA THR A 416 -25.48 -18.37 20.85
C THR A 416 -23.99 -18.35 21.19
N ASN A 417 -23.13 -17.92 20.26
CA ASN A 417 -21.69 -17.78 20.47
C ASN A 417 -21.28 -16.34 20.84
N ALA A 418 -22.25 -15.43 20.94
CA ALA A 418 -21.98 -14.03 21.25
C ALA A 418 -21.67 -13.86 22.74
N SER A 419 -20.51 -13.28 23.01
CA SER A 419 -20.03 -12.90 24.33
C SER A 419 -19.37 -11.54 24.25
N THR A 420 -19.93 -10.59 24.98
CA THR A 420 -19.40 -9.23 25.13
C THR A 420 -19.04 -9.03 26.60
N GLY A 421 -17.84 -8.51 26.87
CA GLY A 421 -17.44 -8.05 28.20
C GLY A 421 -18.32 -6.91 28.72
N ALA A 422 -17.90 -6.25 29.80
CA ALA A 422 -18.67 -5.14 30.38
C ALA A 422 -18.92 -4.01 29.37
N ILE A 423 -20.09 -3.36 29.47
CA ILE A 423 -20.42 -2.18 28.67
C ILE A 423 -20.43 -0.97 29.61
N ASN A 424 -19.54 -0.02 29.39
CA ASN A 424 -19.41 1.18 30.21
C ASN A 424 -19.70 2.43 29.37
N ILE A 425 -20.70 3.21 29.78
CA ILE A 425 -21.11 4.47 29.15
C ILE A 425 -20.90 5.59 30.17
N THR A 426 -19.96 6.48 29.89
CA THR A 426 -19.45 7.47 30.85
C THR A 426 -19.26 8.87 30.25
N GLY A 427 -19.08 9.86 31.10
CA GLY A 427 -18.96 11.27 30.74
C GLY A 427 -20.28 11.82 30.21
N THR A 428 -20.22 12.61 29.15
CA THR A 428 -21.43 13.12 28.46
C THR A 428 -21.80 12.26 27.26
N SER A 429 -21.67 10.93 27.38
CA SER A 429 -21.90 10.01 26.25
C SER A 429 -23.38 9.83 25.93
N ASN A 430 -23.68 9.55 24.67
CA ASN A 430 -25.03 9.27 24.21
C ASN A 430 -25.05 8.05 23.28
N VAL A 431 -25.75 6.99 23.70
CA VAL A 431 -26.13 5.87 22.85
C VAL A 431 -27.60 6.05 22.50
N GLY A 432 -27.86 6.47 21.25
CA GLY A 432 -29.20 6.77 20.76
C GLY A 432 -30.10 5.55 20.64
N GLY A 433 -29.51 4.37 20.43
CA GLY A 433 -30.22 3.08 20.45
C GLY A 433 -30.20 2.40 21.81
N SER A 434 -30.49 1.10 21.80
CA SER A 434 -30.52 0.24 22.99
C SER A 434 -29.31 -0.67 23.06
N ILE A 435 -29.02 -1.19 24.26
CA ILE A 435 -28.25 -2.42 24.42
C ILE A 435 -29.22 -3.58 24.19
N ILE A 436 -28.96 -4.42 23.19
CA ILE A 436 -29.85 -5.51 22.77
C ILE A 436 -29.13 -6.85 22.91
N ASN A 437 -29.72 -7.77 23.66
CA ASN A 437 -29.30 -9.17 23.75
C ASN A 437 -30.35 -10.04 23.07
N GLN A 438 -29.97 -10.75 22.00
CA GLN A 438 -30.92 -11.45 21.12
C GLN A 438 -30.40 -12.76 20.52
N ASP A 439 -31.28 -13.48 19.83
CA ASP A 439 -30.98 -14.67 19.05
C ASP A 439 -30.25 -15.78 19.83
N GLY A 440 -30.62 -15.95 21.11
CA GLY A 440 -30.04 -16.96 21.98
C GLY A 440 -28.73 -16.53 22.66
N ALA A 441 -28.36 -15.25 22.54
CA ALA A 441 -27.16 -14.73 23.16
C ALA A 441 -27.22 -14.74 24.69
N THR A 442 -26.05 -14.91 25.29
CA THR A 442 -25.85 -14.87 26.75
C THR A 442 -24.92 -13.72 27.11
N PHE A 443 -25.44 -12.74 27.86
CA PHE A 443 -24.68 -11.62 28.38
C PHE A 443 -24.62 -11.73 29.91
N THR A 444 -23.44 -11.93 30.48
CA THR A 444 -23.26 -12.15 31.93
C THR A 444 -22.44 -11.07 32.64
N ASN A 445 -22.17 -9.96 31.94
CA ASN A 445 -21.27 -8.90 32.41
C ASN A 445 -22.06 -7.68 32.90
N ASN A 446 -21.35 -6.66 33.37
CA ASN A 446 -22.00 -5.45 33.88
C ASN A 446 -22.34 -4.47 32.77
N ILE A 447 -23.43 -3.74 32.95
CA ILE A 447 -23.76 -2.52 32.20
C ILE A 447 -23.68 -1.36 33.18
N THR A 448 -22.80 -0.40 32.88
CA THR A 448 -22.65 0.83 33.67
C THR A 448 -23.05 2.02 32.81
N LEU A 449 -24.00 2.82 33.30
CA LEU A 449 -24.38 4.11 32.72
C LEU A 449 -24.17 5.19 33.78
N ASP A 450 -23.22 6.09 33.54
CA ASP A 450 -22.94 7.18 34.47
C ASP A 450 -24.03 8.26 34.48
N GLN A 451 -23.98 9.15 35.48
CA GLN A 451 -25.04 10.13 35.74
C GLN A 451 -25.28 11.13 34.60
N ASN A 452 -24.28 11.41 33.77
CA ASN A 452 -24.36 12.42 32.71
C ASN A 452 -24.53 11.80 31.32
N SER A 453 -24.56 10.47 31.23
CA SER A 453 -24.71 9.73 30.00
C SER A 453 -26.18 9.38 29.69
N LYS A 454 -26.43 9.08 28.43
CA LYS A 454 -27.74 8.67 27.91
C LYS A 454 -27.67 7.33 27.18
N LEU A 455 -28.71 6.52 27.36
CA LEU A 455 -28.92 5.24 26.69
C LEU A 455 -30.40 5.11 26.28
N GLY A 456 -30.65 4.84 25.00
CA GLY A 456 -32.02 4.72 24.47
C GLY A 456 -32.84 3.57 25.08
N GLY A 457 -32.20 2.55 25.64
CA GLY A 457 -32.87 1.48 26.38
C GLY A 457 -32.02 0.23 26.56
N ILE A 458 -32.63 -0.79 27.16
CA ILE A 458 -32.07 -2.15 27.28
C ILE A 458 -33.14 -3.14 26.85
N SER A 459 -32.80 -4.08 25.96
CA SER A 459 -33.70 -5.15 25.52
C SER A 459 -33.04 -6.51 25.67
N ASN A 460 -33.69 -7.42 26.40
CA ASN A 460 -33.35 -8.84 26.41
C ASN A 460 -34.46 -9.63 25.73
N ASN A 461 -34.23 -10.07 24.50
CA ASN A 461 -35.24 -10.73 23.68
C ASN A 461 -35.51 -12.17 24.16
N ALA A 462 -36.63 -12.73 23.71
CA ALA A 462 -37.00 -14.11 24.00
C ALA A 462 -35.86 -15.09 23.69
N ASN A 463 -35.75 -16.15 24.50
CA ASN A 463 -34.70 -17.17 24.42
C ASN A 463 -33.27 -16.67 24.67
N SER A 464 -33.08 -15.41 25.08
CA SER A 464 -31.77 -14.84 25.40
C SER A 464 -31.61 -14.66 26.92
N THR A 465 -30.37 -14.72 27.41
CA THR A 465 -30.07 -14.61 28.85
C THR A 465 -29.26 -13.36 29.14
N MET A 466 -29.73 -12.54 30.07
CA MET A 466 -29.00 -11.41 30.63
C MET A 466 -28.83 -11.59 32.15
N SER A 467 -27.58 -11.66 32.59
CA SER A 467 -27.18 -11.71 34.00
C SER A 467 -26.01 -10.75 34.24
N GLY A 468 -25.79 -10.35 35.50
CA GLY A 468 -24.79 -9.34 35.85
C GLY A 468 -25.40 -8.15 36.59
N GLN A 469 -24.63 -7.09 36.78
CA GLN A 469 -25.11 -5.87 37.42
C GLN A 469 -25.47 -4.81 36.37
N LEU A 470 -26.68 -4.24 36.48
CA LEU A 470 -27.12 -3.06 35.74
C LEU A 470 -27.03 -1.86 36.69
N ASP A 471 -25.96 -1.06 36.58
CA ASP A 471 -25.77 0.17 37.35
C ASP A 471 -26.10 1.37 36.47
N LEU A 472 -27.35 1.85 36.57
CA LEU A 472 -27.88 2.89 35.70
C LEU A 472 -28.14 4.15 36.53
N LYS A 473 -27.28 5.16 36.30
CA LYS A 473 -27.32 6.46 36.99
C LYS A 473 -27.76 7.61 36.08
N GLY A 474 -27.63 7.42 34.76
CA GLY A 474 -27.94 8.40 33.72
C GLY A 474 -29.36 8.30 33.16
N GLU A 475 -29.61 8.93 32.02
CA GLU A 475 -30.91 8.82 31.35
C GLU A 475 -30.97 7.48 30.60
N VAL A 476 -31.88 6.59 31.00
CA VAL A 476 -32.16 5.34 30.28
C VAL A 476 -33.61 5.35 29.80
N GLY A 477 -33.82 4.94 28.55
CA GLY A 477 -35.16 4.65 28.04
C GLY A 477 -35.73 3.35 28.61
N ALA A 478 -36.58 2.67 27.83
CA ALA A 478 -37.26 1.47 28.30
C ALA A 478 -36.30 0.30 28.57
N ILE A 479 -36.58 -0.46 29.62
CA ILE A 479 -35.96 -1.76 29.89
C ILE A 479 -36.99 -2.85 29.61
N ASN A 480 -36.79 -3.57 28.52
CA ASN A 480 -37.70 -4.63 28.06
C ASN A 480 -37.04 -6.00 28.25
N ASN A 481 -37.76 -6.94 28.86
CA ASN A 481 -37.32 -8.31 29.00
C ASN A 481 -38.39 -9.29 28.52
N ALA A 482 -38.09 -10.03 27.46
CA ALA A 482 -38.84 -11.19 26.99
C ALA A 482 -38.05 -12.50 27.18
N GLY A 483 -36.77 -12.43 27.56
CA GLY A 483 -35.90 -13.57 27.85
C GLY A 483 -35.74 -13.85 29.34
N THR A 484 -34.62 -14.49 29.71
CA THR A 484 -34.23 -14.72 31.10
C THR A 484 -33.41 -13.55 31.61
N LEU A 485 -33.90 -12.87 32.65
CA LEU A 485 -33.18 -11.82 33.36
C LEU A 485 -32.85 -12.27 34.79
N SER A 486 -31.56 -12.39 35.09
CA SER A 486 -31.03 -12.66 36.44
C SER A 486 -29.95 -11.64 36.78
N SER A 487 -30.35 -10.36 36.75
CA SER A 487 -29.44 -9.24 36.97
C SER A 487 -29.81 -8.47 38.23
N GLN A 488 -28.82 -7.93 38.93
CA GLN A 488 -29.06 -6.92 39.95
C GLN A 488 -29.27 -5.57 39.26
N LEU A 489 -30.43 -4.95 39.49
CA LEU A 489 -30.76 -3.64 38.93
C LEU A 489 -30.59 -2.55 39.99
N ASN A 490 -29.60 -1.68 39.79
CA ASN A 490 -29.34 -0.50 40.60
C ASN A 490 -29.72 0.75 39.79
N LEU A 491 -30.86 1.35 40.12
CA LEU A 491 -31.34 2.59 39.51
C LEU A 491 -31.06 3.76 40.47
N SER A 492 -30.34 4.77 39.98
CA SER A 492 -30.21 6.06 40.67
C SER A 492 -30.55 7.25 39.76
N ASN A 493 -31.35 6.97 38.73
CA ASN A 493 -31.74 7.91 37.69
C ASN A 493 -32.50 9.13 38.22
N LYS A 494 -32.35 10.25 37.51
CA LYS A 494 -33.47 11.17 37.28
C LYS A 494 -34.37 10.50 36.23
N VAL A 495 -35.51 9.95 36.64
CA VAL A 495 -36.50 9.46 35.67
C VAL A 495 -36.97 10.68 34.86
N GLY A 496 -36.68 10.68 33.55
CA GLY A 496 -37.09 11.73 32.60
C GLY A 496 -38.48 11.47 32.06
#